data_AF-A0A4T2H9U7-F1
#
_entry.id   AF-A0A4T2H9U7-F1
#
_cell.length_a   1.000
_cell.length_b   1.000
_cell.length_c   1.000
_cell.angle_alpha   90.00
_cell.angle_beta   90.00
_cell.angle_gamma   90.00
#
_symmetry.space_group_name_H-M   'P 1'
#
loop_
_entity.id
_entity.type
_entity.pdbx_description
1 polymer ?
#
loop_
_entity_poly.entity_id
_entity_poly.type
_entity_poly.pdbx_seq_one_letter_code
_entity_poly.pdbx_strand_id
1 'polypeptide(L)'
;MFNLNSEKLTVLKWFDIVILSLILFGEGIFNSTLQYLALQDQTRTLQENLTFSALDNCKAVAIQIVWLALALFYLLLRNFDFSQWKKRILFTPWVPLQTIVIFIVAALCMDVFQLVSHQVIAPATPSMFHLVHKASYSLIFYALLNGFYEEIFFLGICLMGNPKHAKWAFLYSLIIRCSFHTYQGLVAGIGLGLIVGFIFHLLYQKIKPQNMLPFFLAHAIADIIGLTVLGHIYI
;
A
#
# COMPACT_ATOMS: atom_id res chain seq x y z
N MET A 1 -31.28 -0.63 19.18
CA MET A 1 -31.11 -1.82 20.04
C MET A 1 -30.11 -2.74 19.33
N PHE A 2 -28.83 -2.71 19.73
CA PHE A 2 -27.79 -3.52 19.09
C PHE A 2 -27.95 -4.98 19.56
N ASN A 3 -28.24 -5.87 18.63
CA ASN A 3 -28.41 -7.30 18.92
C ASN A 3 -27.03 -7.92 19.15
N LEU A 4 -26.63 -8.03 20.42
CA LEU A 4 -25.35 -8.59 20.88
C LEU A 4 -25.23 -10.12 20.70
N ASN A 5 -26.27 -10.77 20.15
CA ASN A 5 -26.31 -12.22 19.90
C ASN A 5 -26.06 -12.61 18.43
N SER A 6 -25.58 -11.70 17.57
CA SER A 6 -25.17 -12.09 16.22
C SER A 6 -23.80 -12.77 16.26
N GLU A 7 -23.64 -13.88 15.54
CA GLU A 7 -22.33 -14.53 15.36
C GLU A 7 -21.33 -13.54 14.76
N LYS A 8 -20.07 -13.59 15.22
CA LYS A 8 -19.05 -12.68 14.71
C LYS A 8 -18.79 -12.95 13.23
N LEU A 9 -18.69 -11.87 12.46
CA LEU A 9 -18.41 -11.93 11.04
C LEU A 9 -16.92 -12.24 10.82
N THR A 10 -16.61 -13.42 10.30
CA THR A 10 -15.23 -13.82 9.98
C THR A 10 -14.82 -13.51 8.54
N VAL A 11 -15.79 -13.29 7.66
CA VAL A 11 -15.59 -13.03 6.23
C VAL A 11 -16.42 -11.83 5.79
N LEU A 12 -15.76 -10.81 5.24
CA LEU A 12 -16.43 -9.60 4.74
C LEU A 12 -17.21 -9.87 3.46
N LYS A 13 -18.36 -9.19 3.31
CA LYS A 13 -19.13 -9.18 2.07
C LYS A 13 -18.49 -8.23 1.06
N TRP A 14 -18.80 -8.38 -0.22
CA TRP A 14 -18.22 -7.54 -1.29
C TRP A 14 -18.43 -6.05 -1.06
N PHE A 15 -19.61 -5.65 -0.56
CA PHE A 15 -19.91 -4.24 -0.31
C PHE A 15 -19.19 -3.70 0.93
N ASP A 16 -18.81 -4.56 1.89
CA ASP A 16 -17.97 -4.14 3.02
C ASP A 16 -16.59 -3.71 2.51
N ILE A 17 -16.04 -4.47 1.57
CA ILE A 17 -14.77 -4.15 0.92
C ILE A 17 -14.90 -2.79 0.21
N VAL A 18 -15.96 -2.57 -0.58
CA VAL A 18 -16.19 -1.28 -1.27
C VAL A 18 -16.29 -0.10 -0.29
N ILE A 19 -17.06 -0.24 0.80
CA ILE A 19 -17.20 0.83 1.80
C ILE A 19 -15.86 1.10 2.48
N LEU A 20 -15.11 0.06 2.86
CA LEU A 20 -13.79 0.21 3.46
C LEU A 20 -12.79 0.84 2.49
N SER A 21 -12.85 0.53 1.20
CA SER A 21 -12.04 1.22 0.18
C SER A 21 -12.34 2.71 0.10
N LEU A 22 -13.62 3.09 0.16
CA LEU A 22 -14.01 4.50 0.13
C LEU A 22 -13.52 5.25 1.37
N ILE A 23 -13.63 4.61 2.55
CA ILE A 23 -13.13 5.19 3.81
C ILE A 23 -11.61 5.34 3.79
N LEU A 24 -10.89 4.30 3.35
CA LEU A 24 -9.43 4.27 3.45
C LEU A 24 -8.72 4.93 2.27
N PHE A 25 -9.28 4.89 1.07
CA PHE A 25 -8.60 5.33 -0.14
C PHE A 25 -9.37 6.35 -0.95
N GLY A 26 -10.63 6.68 -0.60
CA GLY A 26 -11.42 7.64 -1.37
C GLY A 26 -10.73 9.00 -1.51
N GLU A 27 -10.26 9.55 -0.40
CA GLU A 27 -9.53 10.83 -0.37
C GLU A 27 -8.16 10.73 -1.07
N GLY A 28 -7.41 9.65 -0.81
CA GLY A 28 -6.13 9.39 -1.47
C GLY A 28 -6.25 9.27 -2.99
N ILE A 29 -7.25 8.54 -3.49
CA ILE A 29 -7.53 8.40 -4.93
C ILE A 29 -7.88 9.76 -5.54
N PHE A 30 -8.75 10.52 -4.88
CA PHE A 30 -9.16 11.84 -5.37
C PHE A 30 -7.97 12.80 -5.47
N ASN A 31 -7.20 12.95 -4.40
CA ASN A 31 -6.02 13.82 -4.37
C ASN A 31 -4.93 13.37 -5.34
N SER A 32 -4.73 12.06 -5.45
CA SER A 32 -3.75 11.47 -6.37
C SER A 32 -4.11 11.77 -7.82
N THR A 33 -5.41 11.67 -8.15
CA THR A 33 -5.94 12.01 -9.47
C THR A 33 -5.79 13.51 -9.77
N LEU A 34 -6.10 14.39 -8.81
CA LEU A 34 -5.90 15.84 -8.99
C LEU A 34 -4.43 16.20 -9.23
N GLN A 35 -3.52 15.57 -8.51
CA GLN A 35 -2.08 15.76 -8.71
C GLN A 35 -1.62 15.23 -10.07
N TYR A 36 -2.17 14.11 -10.54
CA TYR A 36 -1.91 13.60 -11.88
C TYR A 36 -2.40 14.57 -12.97
N LEU A 37 -3.61 15.12 -12.84
CA LEU A 37 -4.13 16.12 -13.77
C LEU A 37 -3.26 17.38 -13.78
N ALA A 38 -2.80 17.84 -12.61
CA ALA A 38 -1.86 18.96 -12.51
C ALA A 38 -0.51 18.70 -13.22
N LEU A 39 -0.03 17.45 -13.22
CA LEU A 39 1.13 17.03 -14.02
C LEU A 39 0.85 17.10 -15.52
N GLN A 40 -0.34 16.67 -15.97
CA GLN A 40 -0.73 16.75 -17.38
C GLN A 40 -0.86 18.19 -17.86
N ASP A 41 -1.40 19.07 -17.02
CA ASP A 41 -1.55 20.50 -17.30
C ASP A 41 -0.25 21.30 -17.08
N GLN A 42 0.85 20.64 -16.72
CA GLN A 42 2.17 21.24 -16.46
C GLN A 42 2.15 22.32 -15.36
N THR A 43 1.14 22.31 -14.49
CA THR A 43 1.02 23.23 -13.35
C THR A 43 1.81 22.76 -12.14
N ARG A 44 2.24 21.49 -12.15
CA ARG A 44 3.19 20.89 -11.21
C ARG A 44 4.17 19.99 -11.94
N THR A 45 5.33 19.83 -11.35
CA THR A 45 6.36 18.86 -11.75
C THR A 45 6.26 17.58 -10.92
N LEU A 46 6.81 16.47 -11.43
CA LEU A 46 6.83 15.23 -10.66
C LEU A 46 7.63 15.38 -9.36
N GLN A 47 8.74 16.12 -9.41
CA GLN A 47 9.56 16.34 -8.23
C GLN A 47 8.76 17.01 -7.10
N GLU A 48 7.88 17.97 -7.43
CA GLU A 48 7.00 18.62 -6.45
C GLU A 48 5.98 17.64 -5.86
N ASN A 49 5.40 16.75 -6.67
CA ASN A 49 4.47 15.72 -6.18
C ASN A 49 5.14 14.67 -5.27
N LEU A 50 6.47 14.49 -5.37
CA LEU A 50 7.24 13.48 -4.63
C LEU A 50 8.09 14.06 -3.49
N THR A 51 8.09 15.38 -3.33
CA THR A 51 8.84 16.06 -2.27
C THR A 51 7.90 16.38 -1.11
N PHE A 52 8.04 15.61 -0.03
CA PHE A 52 7.22 15.76 1.17
C PHE A 52 7.99 16.44 2.29
N SER A 53 7.40 17.46 2.90
CA SER A 53 7.95 18.08 4.10
C SER A 53 7.61 17.27 5.37
N ALA A 54 8.27 17.58 6.48
CA ALA A 54 7.91 17.00 7.77
C ALA A 54 6.46 17.30 8.18
N LEU A 55 5.94 18.47 7.79
CA LEU A 55 4.55 18.85 8.05
C LEU A 55 3.59 18.00 7.21
N ASP A 56 3.94 17.68 5.95
CA ASP A 56 3.12 16.83 5.09
C ASP A 56 3.04 15.41 5.64
N ASN A 57 4.16 14.86 6.12
CA ASN A 57 4.20 13.56 6.80
C ASN A 57 3.28 13.54 8.04
N CYS A 58 3.35 14.58 8.88
CA CYS A 58 2.49 14.69 10.07
C CYS A 58 1.00 14.81 9.71
N LYS A 59 0.66 15.57 8.66
CA LYS A 59 -0.73 15.68 8.16
C LYS A 59 -1.23 14.33 7.65
N ALA A 60 -0.43 13.65 6.84
CA ALA A 60 -0.76 12.34 6.30
C ALA A 60 -1.02 11.32 7.42
N VAL A 61 -0.16 11.31 8.44
CA VAL A 61 -0.34 10.51 9.66
C VAL A 61 -1.67 10.81 10.35
N ALA A 62 -1.97 12.09 10.59
CA ALA A 62 -3.20 12.48 11.27
C ALA A 62 -4.45 12.04 10.48
N ILE A 63 -4.42 12.21 9.17
CA ILE A 63 -5.49 11.80 8.25
C ILE A 63 -5.65 10.27 8.25
N GLN A 64 -4.55 9.51 8.16
CA GLN A 64 -4.60 8.04 8.20
C GLN A 64 -5.15 7.51 9.52
N ILE A 65 -4.82 8.13 10.65
CA ILE A 65 -5.41 7.77 11.95
C ILE A 65 -6.93 7.95 11.94
N VAL A 66 -7.42 9.07 11.37
CA VAL A 66 -8.87 9.33 11.26
C VAL A 66 -9.55 8.28 10.37
N TRP A 67 -9.00 7.99 9.19
CA TRP A 67 -9.58 7.00 8.27
C TRP A 67 -9.52 5.57 8.84
N LEU A 68 -8.43 5.20 9.52
CA LEU A 68 -8.35 3.93 10.24
C LEU A 68 -9.39 3.85 11.36
N ALA A 69 -9.57 4.91 12.14
CA ALA A 69 -10.57 4.94 13.20
C ALA A 69 -11.98 4.75 12.63
N LEU A 70 -12.30 5.39 11.50
CA LEU A 70 -13.58 5.23 10.81
C LEU A 70 -13.75 3.82 10.23
N ALA A 71 -12.70 3.24 9.64
CA ALA A 71 -12.73 1.87 9.12
C ALA A 71 -12.92 0.84 10.24
N LEU A 72 -12.22 1.00 11.37
CA LEU A 72 -12.39 0.17 12.56
C LEU A 72 -13.79 0.31 13.15
N PHE A 73 -14.31 1.54 13.23
CA PHE A 73 -15.68 1.79 13.66
C PHE A 73 -16.71 1.09 12.75
N TYR A 74 -16.54 1.16 11.42
CA TYR A 74 -17.37 0.42 10.48
C TYR A 74 -17.32 -1.09 10.76
N LEU A 75 -16.13 -1.66 10.95
CA LEU A 75 -15.96 -3.09 11.25
C LEU A 75 -16.58 -3.49 12.59
N LEU A 76 -16.54 -2.61 13.61
CA LEU A 76 -17.23 -2.81 14.88
C LEU A 76 -18.75 -2.86 14.68
N LEU A 77 -19.32 -1.96 13.88
CA LEU A 77 -20.75 -1.99 13.52
C LEU A 77 -21.13 -3.27 12.76
N ARG A 78 -20.19 -3.84 12.01
CA ARG A 78 -20.34 -5.13 11.30
C ARG A 78 -20.14 -6.36 12.19
N ASN A 79 -19.84 -6.17 13.48
CA ASN A 79 -19.50 -7.25 14.41
C ASN A 79 -18.37 -8.16 13.87
N PHE A 80 -17.35 -7.55 13.25
CA PHE A 80 -16.23 -8.28 12.65
C PHE A 80 -15.34 -8.97 13.70
N ASP A 81 -14.90 -10.20 13.39
CA ASP A 81 -13.98 -10.93 14.24
C ASP A 81 -12.52 -10.50 14.03
N PHE A 82 -12.05 -9.53 14.83
CA PHE A 82 -10.65 -9.10 14.81
C PHE A 82 -9.64 -10.20 15.20
N SER A 83 -10.08 -11.36 15.72
CA SER A 83 -9.19 -12.50 15.93
C SER A 83 -8.56 -12.99 14.61
N GLN A 84 -9.25 -12.77 13.48
CA GLN A 84 -8.76 -13.12 12.16
C GLN A 84 -7.47 -12.37 11.81
N TRP A 85 -7.38 -11.07 12.17
CA TRP A 85 -6.17 -10.28 11.98
C TRP A 85 -5.10 -10.61 13.02
N LYS A 86 -5.48 -10.75 14.29
CA LYS A 86 -4.54 -11.06 15.38
C LYS A 86 -3.72 -12.33 15.11
N LYS A 87 -4.34 -13.36 14.51
CA LYS A 87 -3.67 -14.62 14.14
C LYS A 87 -2.66 -14.48 13.00
N ARG A 88 -2.68 -13.35 12.28
CA ARG A 88 -1.91 -13.09 11.04
C ARG A 88 -1.00 -11.88 11.16
N ILE A 89 -0.95 -11.21 12.32
CA ILE A 89 -0.01 -10.13 12.62
C ILE A 89 0.77 -10.59 13.84
N LEU A 90 1.87 -11.29 13.58
CA LEU A 90 2.67 -11.95 14.62
C LEU A 90 4.10 -11.45 14.55
N PHE A 91 4.63 -11.05 15.69
CA PHE A 91 6.06 -10.84 15.83
C PHE A 91 6.74 -12.19 16.07
N THR A 92 7.59 -12.61 15.13
CA THR A 92 8.39 -13.83 15.23
C THR A 92 9.85 -13.50 14.94
N PRO A 93 10.82 -14.34 15.37
CA PRO A 93 12.24 -14.11 15.06
C PRO A 93 12.56 -14.05 13.56
N TRP A 94 11.67 -14.57 12.71
CA TRP A 94 11.82 -14.57 11.25
C TRP A 94 11.32 -13.28 10.57
N VAL A 95 10.56 -12.43 11.29
CA VAL A 95 9.99 -11.21 10.72
C VAL A 95 11.06 -10.28 10.10
N PRO A 96 12.22 -10.01 10.74
CA PRO A 96 13.24 -9.16 10.13
C PRO A 96 13.78 -9.73 8.81
N LEU A 97 14.08 -11.03 8.76
CA LEU A 97 14.58 -11.67 7.54
C LEU A 97 13.52 -11.65 6.44
N GLN A 98 12.26 -11.99 6.76
CA GLN A 98 11.15 -11.97 5.81
C GLN A 98 10.93 -10.56 5.25
N THR A 99 10.99 -9.55 6.11
CA THR A 99 10.85 -8.14 5.73
C THR A 99 11.89 -7.74 4.68
N ILE A 100 13.17 -8.04 4.95
CA ILE A 100 14.28 -7.72 4.04
C ILE A 100 14.12 -8.46 2.71
N VAL A 101 13.79 -9.75 2.75
CA VAL A 101 13.62 -10.56 1.53
C VAL A 101 12.45 -10.05 0.69
N ILE A 102 11.29 -9.77 1.31
CA ILE A 102 10.11 -9.23 0.60
C ILE A 102 10.45 -7.89 -0.04
N PHE A 103 11.12 -6.99 0.70
CA PHE A 103 11.57 -5.70 0.17
C PHE A 103 12.50 -5.88 -1.03
N ILE A 104 13.57 -6.68 -0.90
CA ILE A 104 14.55 -6.89 -1.98
C ILE A 104 13.88 -7.46 -3.23
N VAL A 105 13.00 -8.45 -3.09
CA VAL A 105 12.29 -9.04 -4.23
C VAL A 105 11.42 -7.99 -4.92
N ALA A 106 10.64 -7.22 -4.16
CA ALA A 106 9.79 -6.17 -4.72
C ALA A 106 10.60 -5.06 -5.40
N ALA A 107 11.69 -4.62 -4.77
CA ALA A 107 12.58 -3.59 -5.28
C ALA A 107 13.27 -4.04 -6.59
N LEU A 108 13.78 -5.27 -6.66
CA LEU A 108 14.37 -5.81 -7.89
C LEU A 108 13.34 -5.95 -9.02
N CYS A 109 12.11 -6.38 -8.72
CA CYS A 109 11.04 -6.41 -9.72
C CYS A 109 10.71 -5.01 -10.24
N MET A 110 10.71 -4.00 -9.37
CA MET A 110 10.50 -2.61 -9.76
C MET A 110 11.69 -2.04 -10.55
N ASP A 111 12.92 -2.41 -10.23
CA ASP A 111 14.11 -2.05 -11.01
C ASP A 111 14.01 -2.58 -12.43
N VAL A 112 13.66 -3.86 -12.60
CA VAL A 112 13.44 -4.47 -13.93
C VAL A 112 12.31 -3.75 -14.66
N PHE A 113 11.20 -3.46 -13.98
CA PHE A 113 10.07 -2.73 -14.57
C PHE A 113 10.48 -1.33 -15.04
N GLN A 114 11.23 -0.59 -14.23
CA GLN A 114 11.72 0.75 -14.58
C GLN A 114 12.71 0.70 -15.75
N LEU A 115 13.65 -0.25 -15.76
CA LEU A 115 14.59 -0.43 -16.86
C LEU A 115 13.86 -0.74 -18.17
N VAL A 116 12.90 -1.66 -18.16
CA VAL A 116 12.12 -2.00 -19.36
C VAL A 116 11.24 -0.84 -19.80
N SER A 117 10.49 -0.22 -18.89
CA SER A 117 9.59 0.88 -19.23
C SER A 117 10.34 2.10 -19.78
N HIS A 118 11.51 2.44 -19.23
CA HIS A 118 12.36 3.52 -19.74
C HIS A 118 12.83 3.26 -21.18
N GLN A 119 13.18 2.01 -21.52
CA GLN A 119 13.60 1.65 -22.89
C GLN A 119 12.44 1.67 -23.89
N VAL A 120 11.21 1.44 -23.44
CA VAL A 120 10.02 1.39 -24.31
C VAL A 120 9.36 2.76 -24.49
N ILE A 121 9.39 3.61 -23.45
CA ILE A 121 8.62 4.87 -23.41
C ILE A 121 9.54 6.10 -23.60
N ALA A 122 10.87 5.92 -23.65
CA ALA A 122 11.88 7.01 -23.70
C ALA A 122 11.76 7.96 -22.48
N PRO A 123 12.62 8.99 -22.27
CA PRO A 123 12.72 9.71 -20.98
C PRO A 123 11.56 10.70 -20.74
N ALA A 124 10.39 10.44 -21.31
CA ALA A 124 9.18 11.21 -21.10
C ALA A 124 8.52 10.93 -19.74
N THR A 125 8.93 9.87 -19.04
CA THR A 125 8.47 9.55 -17.69
C THR A 125 9.61 9.72 -16.69
N PRO A 126 9.48 10.59 -15.68
CA PRO A 126 10.55 10.78 -14.72
C PRO A 126 10.71 9.53 -13.86
N SER A 127 11.97 9.17 -13.62
CA SER A 127 12.34 7.92 -12.95
C SER A 127 12.20 8.03 -11.43
N MET A 128 11.65 7.00 -10.78
CA MET A 128 11.64 6.87 -9.32
C MET A 128 13.00 6.41 -8.76
N PHE A 129 13.95 6.09 -9.64
CA PHE A 129 15.26 5.52 -9.31
C PHE A 129 16.14 6.41 -8.41
N HIS A 130 15.95 7.72 -8.45
CA HIS A 130 16.70 8.68 -7.64
C HIS A 130 15.95 9.17 -6.40
N LEU A 131 14.78 8.59 -6.11
CA LEU A 131 13.96 8.99 -4.97
C LEU A 131 14.49 8.36 -3.68
N VAL A 132 15.70 8.76 -3.28
CA VAL A 132 16.32 8.39 -2.03
C VAL A 132 16.18 9.55 -1.07
N HIS A 133 15.25 9.44 -0.12
CA HIS A 133 15.06 10.48 0.90
C HIS A 133 16.04 10.28 2.05
N LYS A 134 16.51 11.40 2.62
CA LYS A 134 17.19 11.34 3.91
C LYS A 134 16.14 11.01 4.97
N ALA A 135 16.31 9.87 5.63
CA ALA A 135 15.39 9.45 6.68
C ALA A 135 15.23 10.54 7.76
N SER A 136 13.98 10.89 8.07
CA SER A 136 13.62 11.79 9.16
C SER A 136 12.66 11.06 10.11
N TYR A 137 12.57 11.49 11.37
CA TYR A 137 11.62 10.88 12.31
C TYR A 137 10.17 10.96 11.83
N SER A 138 9.79 12.08 11.20
CA SER A 138 8.45 12.24 10.61
C SER A 138 8.17 11.26 9.48
N LEU A 139 9.17 11.00 8.62
CA LEU A 139 9.06 10.07 7.50
C LEU A 139 8.99 8.62 8.01
N ILE A 140 9.84 8.25 8.98
CA ILE A 140 9.82 6.91 9.57
C ILE A 140 8.46 6.62 10.22
N PHE A 141 7.93 7.58 10.97
CA PHE A 141 6.62 7.41 11.61
C PHE A 141 5.48 7.29 10.60
N TYR A 142 5.49 8.16 9.58
CA TYR A 142 4.56 8.07 8.47
C TYR A 142 4.65 6.70 7.76
N ALA A 143 5.83 6.28 7.34
CA ALA A 143 6.04 5.05 6.59
C ALA A 143 5.61 3.80 7.36
N LEU A 144 5.86 3.75 8.67
CA LEU A 144 5.40 2.64 9.51
C LEU A 144 3.87 2.57 9.57
N LEU A 145 3.20 3.72 9.69
CA LEU A 145 1.74 3.77 9.68
C LEU A 145 1.20 3.45 8.27
N ASN A 146 1.79 4.02 7.22
CA ASN A 146 1.38 3.81 5.84
C ASN A 146 1.50 2.35 5.41
N GLY A 147 2.64 1.71 5.73
CA GLY A 147 2.84 0.28 5.46
C GLY A 147 1.82 -0.62 6.17
N PHE A 148 1.39 -0.26 7.40
CA PHE A 148 0.25 -0.93 8.04
C PHE A 148 -1.08 -0.60 7.35
N TYR A 149 -1.33 0.69 7.10
CA TYR A 149 -2.58 1.25 6.55
C TYR A 149 -2.96 0.64 5.22
N GLU A 150 -2.00 0.56 4.30
CA GLU A 150 -2.21 0.02 2.97
C GLU A 150 -2.38 -1.49 3.02
N GLU A 151 -1.43 -2.18 3.64
CA GLU A 151 -1.37 -3.63 3.57
C GLU A 151 -2.41 -4.32 4.46
N ILE A 152 -2.92 -3.68 5.53
CA ILE A 152 -4.09 -4.20 6.26
C ILE A 152 -5.32 -4.21 5.37
N PHE A 153 -5.47 -3.24 4.47
CA PHE A 153 -6.54 -3.26 3.49
C PHE A 153 -6.29 -4.31 2.40
N PHE A 154 -5.12 -4.31 1.79
CA PHE A 154 -4.85 -5.23 0.68
C PHE A 154 -4.80 -6.69 1.14
N LEU A 155 -3.96 -7.02 2.11
CA LEU A 155 -3.80 -8.40 2.58
C LEU A 155 -4.86 -8.80 3.60
N GLY A 156 -5.35 -7.85 4.41
CA GLY A 156 -6.25 -8.12 5.52
C GLY A 156 -7.74 -7.96 5.21
N ILE A 157 -8.15 -7.03 4.33
CA ILE A 157 -9.56 -6.79 3.97
C ILE A 157 -9.88 -7.48 2.64
N CYS A 158 -9.10 -7.22 1.58
CA CYS A 158 -9.37 -7.76 0.25
C CYS A 158 -9.10 -9.28 0.18
N LEU A 159 -7.99 -9.76 0.71
CA LEU A 159 -7.60 -11.17 0.59
C LEU A 159 -8.19 -12.11 1.64
N MET A 160 -8.73 -11.59 2.74
CA MET A 160 -9.42 -12.39 3.76
C MET A 160 -10.93 -12.49 3.55
N GLY A 161 -11.41 -11.98 2.41
CA GLY A 161 -12.80 -12.14 1.96
C GLY A 161 -13.13 -13.58 1.56
N ASN A 162 -14.34 -13.76 1.02
CA ASN A 162 -14.84 -15.07 0.65
C ASN A 162 -13.93 -15.73 -0.42
N PRO A 163 -13.42 -16.97 -0.19
CA PRO A 163 -12.55 -17.66 -1.15
C PRO A 163 -13.13 -17.77 -2.56
N LYS A 164 -14.46 -17.85 -2.68
CA LYS A 164 -15.16 -17.89 -3.99
C LYS A 164 -14.92 -16.64 -4.84
N HIS A 165 -14.66 -15.50 -4.20
CA HIS A 165 -14.46 -14.21 -4.86
C HIS A 165 -13.01 -13.71 -4.78
N ALA A 166 -12.07 -14.53 -4.28
CA ALA A 166 -10.70 -14.12 -4.02
C ALA A 166 -9.99 -13.52 -5.26
N LYS A 167 -10.24 -14.08 -6.46
CA LYS A 167 -9.69 -13.55 -7.73
C LYS A 167 -10.21 -12.14 -8.04
N TRP A 168 -11.50 -11.89 -7.80
CA TRP A 168 -12.12 -10.60 -8.02
C TRP A 168 -11.70 -9.57 -6.96
N ALA A 169 -11.59 -9.99 -5.70
CA ALA A 169 -11.06 -9.14 -4.63
C ALA A 169 -9.59 -8.79 -4.88
N PHE A 170 -8.80 -9.72 -5.43
CA PHE A 170 -7.43 -9.45 -5.85
C PHE A 170 -7.38 -8.44 -7.01
N LEU A 171 -8.13 -8.67 -8.10
CA LEU A 171 -8.19 -7.71 -9.20
C LEU A 171 -8.62 -6.30 -8.73
N TYR A 172 -9.63 -6.24 -7.88
CA TYR A 172 -10.10 -5.01 -7.26
C TYR A 172 -8.99 -4.33 -6.44
N SER A 173 -8.24 -5.09 -5.64
CA SER A 173 -7.13 -4.54 -4.86
C SER A 173 -6.06 -3.90 -5.73
N LEU A 174 -5.73 -4.49 -6.89
CA LEU A 174 -4.79 -3.90 -7.85
C LEU A 174 -5.30 -2.58 -8.41
N ILE A 175 -6.59 -2.51 -8.76
CA ILE A 175 -7.23 -1.28 -9.26
C ILE A 175 -7.14 -0.17 -8.20
N ILE A 176 -7.50 -0.48 -6.95
CA ILE A 176 -7.43 0.50 -5.85
C ILE A 176 -5.99 0.99 -5.66
N ARG A 177 -5.00 0.08 -5.64
CA ARG A 177 -3.58 0.44 -5.53
C ARG A 177 -3.13 1.35 -6.65
N CYS A 178 -3.40 1.01 -7.91
CA CYS A 178 -3.08 1.89 -9.05
C CYS A 178 -3.71 3.28 -8.87
N SER A 179 -4.96 3.34 -8.38
CA SER A 179 -5.76 4.57 -8.37
C SER A 179 -5.20 5.64 -7.44
N PHE A 180 -4.70 5.28 -6.24
CA PHE A 180 -4.10 6.27 -5.34
C PHE A 180 -2.61 6.52 -5.56
N HIS A 181 -1.95 5.82 -6.49
CA HIS A 181 -0.57 6.08 -6.90
C HIS A 181 -0.43 6.87 -8.22
N THR A 182 -1.52 7.41 -8.77
CA THR A 182 -1.50 8.21 -10.01
C THR A 182 -0.69 9.50 -9.90
N TYR A 183 -0.56 10.10 -8.71
CA TYR A 183 0.27 11.30 -8.45
C TYR A 183 1.75 11.12 -8.82
N GLN A 184 2.23 9.88 -8.88
CA GLN A 184 3.60 9.52 -9.24
C GLN A 184 3.77 9.39 -10.77
N GLY A 185 2.72 9.66 -11.53
CA GLY A 185 2.63 9.39 -12.96
C GLY A 185 2.04 8.01 -13.25
N LEU A 186 1.39 7.87 -14.41
CA LEU A 186 0.61 6.67 -14.74
C LEU A 186 1.47 5.40 -14.80
N VAL A 187 2.69 5.48 -15.33
CA VAL A 187 3.61 4.33 -15.42
C VAL A 187 4.04 3.85 -14.03
N ALA A 188 4.42 4.78 -13.14
CA ALA A 188 4.80 4.44 -11.77
C ALA A 188 3.60 3.86 -10.99
N GLY A 189 2.42 4.49 -11.11
CA GLY A 189 1.20 4.00 -10.46
C GLY A 189 0.79 2.60 -10.92
N ILE A 190 0.92 2.30 -12.21
CA ILE A 190 0.70 0.94 -12.75
C ILE A 190 1.76 -0.03 -12.24
N GLY A 191 3.03 0.37 -12.21
CA GLY A 191 4.11 -0.45 -11.68
C GLY A 191 3.87 -0.84 -10.22
N LEU A 192 3.55 0.13 -9.36
CA LEU A 192 3.25 -0.10 -7.96
C LEU A 192 1.98 -0.95 -7.78
N GLY A 193 0.92 -0.60 -8.49
CA GLY A 193 -0.34 -1.33 -8.43
C GLY A 193 -0.21 -2.79 -8.86
N LEU A 194 0.32 -3.03 -10.05
CA LEU A 194 0.39 -4.37 -10.64
C LEU A 194 1.59 -5.17 -10.13
N ILE A 195 2.81 -4.63 -10.16
CA ILE A 195 4.01 -5.39 -9.81
C ILE A 195 4.07 -5.64 -8.31
N VAL A 196 4.03 -4.57 -7.50
CA VAL A 196 4.13 -4.72 -6.04
C VAL A 196 2.90 -5.44 -5.49
N GLY A 197 1.71 -5.04 -5.94
CA GLY A 197 0.45 -5.70 -5.53
C GLY A 197 0.45 -7.20 -5.83
N PHE A 198 0.93 -7.61 -7.00
CA PHE A 198 1.03 -9.02 -7.37
C PHE A 198 2.11 -9.77 -6.59
N ILE A 199 3.32 -9.20 -6.44
CA ILE A 199 4.41 -9.82 -5.67
C ILE A 199 4.00 -9.99 -4.21
N PHE A 200 3.42 -8.97 -3.58
CA PHE A 200 2.98 -9.05 -2.19
C PHE A 200 1.90 -10.12 -2.02
N HIS A 201 0.91 -10.16 -2.92
CA HIS A 201 -0.12 -11.19 -2.92
C HIS A 201 0.47 -12.61 -3.04
N LEU A 202 1.36 -12.83 -4.01
CA LEU A 202 1.99 -14.13 -4.25
C LEU A 202 2.81 -14.58 -3.03
N LEU A 203 3.70 -13.72 -2.53
CA LEU A 203 4.54 -14.03 -1.39
C LEU A 203 3.69 -14.30 -0.13
N TYR A 204 2.63 -13.52 0.10
CA TYR A 204 1.72 -13.73 1.23
C TYR A 204 0.98 -15.07 1.16
N GLN A 205 0.65 -15.55 -0.04
CA GLN A 205 0.06 -16.87 -0.22
C GLN A 205 1.07 -18.00 0.00
N LYS A 206 2.34 -17.81 -0.38
CA LYS A 206 3.39 -18.84 -0.34
C LYS A 206 4.07 -18.96 1.02
N ILE A 207 4.31 -17.85 1.72
CA ILE A 207 4.97 -17.84 3.03
C ILE A 207 4.00 -18.38 4.08
N LYS A 208 4.39 -19.45 4.78
CA LYS A 208 3.62 -20.09 5.85
C LYS A 208 4.41 -20.10 7.17
N PRO A 209 3.76 -19.92 8.33
CA PRO A 209 2.36 -19.49 8.48
C PRO A 209 2.14 -18.08 7.90
N GLN A 210 0.91 -17.78 7.49
CA GLN A 210 0.62 -16.46 6.89
C GLN A 210 0.78 -15.37 7.94
N ASN A 211 1.66 -14.41 7.64
CA ASN A 211 1.96 -13.28 8.51
C ASN A 211 2.05 -12.02 7.66
N MET A 212 1.24 -11.01 8.00
CA MET A 212 1.17 -9.72 7.29
C MET A 212 2.24 -8.75 7.78
N LEU A 213 2.74 -8.91 9.01
CA LEU A 213 3.70 -7.97 9.61
C LEU A 213 4.97 -7.76 8.75
N PRO A 214 5.59 -8.78 8.15
CA PRO A 214 6.74 -8.57 7.26
C PRO A 214 6.42 -7.70 6.03
N PHE A 215 5.19 -7.76 5.52
CA PHE A 215 4.75 -6.95 4.38
C PHE A 215 4.56 -5.49 4.78
N PHE A 216 4.03 -5.24 5.97
CA PHE A 216 3.86 -3.89 6.52
C PHE A 216 5.21 -3.19 6.64
N LEU A 217 6.19 -3.92 7.18
CA LEU A 217 7.54 -3.41 7.36
C LEU A 217 8.31 -3.29 6.04
N ALA A 218 8.12 -4.21 5.10
CA ALA A 218 8.76 -4.13 3.79
C ALA A 218 8.25 -2.92 2.99
N HIS A 219 6.95 -2.65 3.08
CA HIS A 219 6.34 -1.43 2.56
C HIS A 219 6.95 -0.18 3.22
N ALA A 220 7.00 -0.15 4.56
CA ALA A 220 7.57 0.98 5.28
C ALA A 220 9.04 1.24 4.90
N ILE A 221 9.85 0.20 4.68
CA ILE A 221 11.23 0.36 4.17
C ILE A 221 11.20 1.02 2.80
N ALA A 222 10.35 0.56 1.88
CA ALA A 222 10.22 1.13 0.54
C ALA A 222 9.83 2.62 0.57
N ASP A 223 8.96 3.03 1.49
CA ASP A 223 8.60 4.44 1.66
C ASP A 223 9.74 5.30 2.23
N ILE A 224 10.63 4.73 3.03
CA ILE A 224 11.74 5.46 3.66
C ILE A 224 12.91 5.64 2.69
N ILE A 225 13.30 4.57 2.00
CA ILE A 225 14.53 4.55 1.20
C ILE A 225 14.28 4.52 -0.32
N GLY A 226 13.04 4.29 -0.74
CA GLY A 226 12.67 4.07 -2.13
C GLY A 226 12.58 2.57 -2.47
N LEU A 227 11.75 2.25 -3.48
CA LEU A 227 11.54 0.88 -3.94
C LEU A 227 12.48 0.53 -5.10
N THR A 228 13.78 0.51 -4.81
CA THR A 228 14.85 0.20 -5.76
C THR A 228 16.05 -0.39 -5.03
N VAL A 229 16.77 -1.34 -5.65
CA VAL A 229 18.08 -1.81 -5.18
C VAL A 229 19.18 -1.17 -6.00
N LEU A 230 19.01 -1.16 -7.34
CA LEU A 230 19.99 -0.59 -8.26
C LEU A 230 20.16 0.91 -8.06
N GLY A 231 19.10 1.64 -7.72
CA GLY A 231 19.16 3.08 -7.39
C GLY A 231 20.17 3.39 -6.31
N HIS A 232 20.30 2.53 -5.30
CA HIS A 232 21.28 2.71 -4.22
C HIS A 232 22.72 2.32 -4.59
N ILE A 233 22.93 1.56 -5.66
CA ILE A 233 24.25 1.10 -6.10
C ILE A 233 24.88 2.08 -7.12
N TYR A 234 24.05 2.79 -7.88
CA TYR A 234 24.47 3.71 -8.95
C TYR A 234 24.46 5.20 -8.54
N ILE A 235 24.20 5.51 -7.26
CA ILE A 235 24.41 6.84 -6.63
C ILE A 235 25.78 6.84 -5.96
#